data_AF-A0A970MA69-F1
#
_entry.id   AF-A0A970MA69-F1
#
_cell.length_a   1.000
_cell.length_b   1.000
_cell.length_c   1.000
_cell.angle_alpha   90.00
_cell.angle_beta   90.00
_cell.angle_gamma   90.00
#
_symmetry.space_group_name_H-M   'P 1'
#
loop_
_entity.id
_entity.type
_entity.pdbx_description
1 polymer ?
#
loop_
_entity_poly.entity_id
_entity_poly.type
_entity_poly.pdbx_seq_one_letter_code
_entity_poly.pdbx_strand_id
1 'polypeptide(L)'
;MVISLLGTASFAAFAQEAAAPPDDESPADQAATPEGDVPEATTESAPSAADDATPPPADTAALSDATETTETAAPLPQAAAPTAQVRQPKKLNPVHGHAPPDGYYEVLKPHRGLLISGAVITGLSYGFALMVAGASKEAHFLTIPLAGPMIWGFRMKKKSCGPISDLFDNDCEDGHPAYAYYGIMWSVVQTTGVALLVASAFVKKKMWLRQDVARVKMHFQPVVGAGTGGLVLSGLF
;
A
#
# COMPACT_ATOMS: atom_id res chain seq x y z
N MET A 1 7.48 -33.94 15.69
CA MET A 1 7.86 -32.53 15.92
C MET A 1 6.68 -31.68 15.50
N VAL A 2 5.90 -31.21 16.48
CA VAL A 2 4.64 -30.48 16.25
C VAL A 2 4.99 -28.99 16.23
N ILE A 3 4.92 -28.37 15.05
CA ILE A 3 5.06 -26.92 14.92
C ILE A 3 3.64 -26.36 14.89
N SER A 4 3.11 -26.08 16.08
CA SER A 4 1.92 -25.22 16.22
C SER A 4 2.34 -23.78 15.97
N LEU A 5 2.07 -23.29 14.76
CA LEU A 5 2.05 -21.86 14.43
C LEU A 5 0.58 -21.45 14.24
N LEU A 6 -0.19 -21.44 15.34
CA LEU A 6 -1.41 -20.62 15.41
C LEU A 6 -0.97 -19.18 15.66
N GLY A 7 -0.59 -18.50 14.58
CA GLY A 7 -0.60 -17.05 14.50
C GLY A 7 -1.76 -16.67 13.61
N THR A 8 -2.93 -16.42 14.20
CA THR A 8 -4.03 -15.75 13.52
C THR A 8 -3.59 -14.32 13.21
N ALA A 9 -2.95 -14.13 12.07
CA ALA A 9 -2.83 -12.81 11.49
C ALA A 9 -4.23 -12.42 11.02
N SER A 10 -4.94 -11.66 11.86
CA SER A 10 -6.16 -10.95 11.46
C SER A 10 -5.78 -9.95 10.37
N PHE A 11 -5.84 -10.38 9.12
CA PHE A 11 -5.85 -9.51 7.95
C PHE A 11 -7.26 -8.92 7.83
N ALA A 12 -7.60 -8.04 8.78
CA ALA A 12 -8.78 -7.21 8.65
C ALA A 12 -8.53 -6.18 7.53
N ALA A 13 -9.33 -6.29 6.48
CA ALA A 13 -9.79 -5.23 5.59
C ALA A 13 -8.76 -4.18 5.13
N PHE A 14 -8.10 -4.45 4.00
CA PHE A 14 -7.58 -3.39 3.13
C PHE A 14 -7.92 -3.71 1.67
N ALA A 15 -9.21 -3.79 1.37
CA ALA A 15 -9.69 -3.96 -0.01
C ALA A 15 -11.14 -3.46 -0.17
N GLN A 16 -11.40 -2.17 0.04
CA GLN A 16 -12.55 -1.52 -0.59
C GLN A 16 -12.36 0.00 -0.68
N GLU A 17 -11.50 0.44 -1.60
CA GLU A 17 -11.61 1.77 -2.21
C GLU A 17 -11.22 1.59 -3.69
N ALA A 18 -11.99 0.75 -4.38
CA ALA A 18 -11.92 0.63 -5.82
C ALA A 18 -12.90 1.64 -6.43
N ALA A 19 -12.34 2.64 -7.11
CA ALA A 19 -12.94 3.37 -8.22
C ALA A 19 -14.40 3.81 -8.05
N ALA A 20 -14.60 5.07 -7.67
CA ALA A 20 -15.80 5.79 -8.09
C ALA A 20 -15.89 5.71 -9.64
N PRO A 21 -17.01 5.26 -10.21
CA PRO A 21 -17.21 5.29 -11.66
C PRO A 21 -17.23 6.76 -12.15
N PRO A 22 -16.84 7.03 -13.41
CA PRO A 22 -17.03 8.35 -13.99
C PRO A 22 -18.54 8.62 -14.15
N ASP A 23 -19.03 9.66 -13.48
CA ASP A 23 -20.35 10.25 -13.73
C ASP A 23 -20.36 10.87 -15.13
N ASP A 24 -20.80 10.12 -16.13
CA ASP A 24 -21.09 10.67 -17.45
C ASP A 24 -22.19 9.81 -18.12
N GLU A 25 -23.45 10.12 -17.84
CA GLU A 25 -24.55 10.03 -18.80
C GLU A 25 -25.82 10.68 -18.21
N SER A 26 -26.09 11.92 -18.63
CA SER A 26 -27.44 12.44 -18.76
C SER A 26 -27.90 12.13 -20.19
N PRO A 27 -29.04 11.44 -20.39
CA PRO A 27 -30.27 12.19 -20.63
C PRO A 27 -31.58 11.54 -20.13
N ALA A 28 -32.53 12.43 -19.79
CA ALA A 28 -33.98 12.39 -19.98
C ALA A 28 -34.82 11.14 -19.63
N ASP A 29 -35.82 11.40 -18.78
CA ASP A 29 -37.16 10.78 -18.77
C ASP A 29 -37.24 9.25 -18.80
N GLN A 30 -37.37 8.66 -17.62
CA GLN A 30 -38.34 7.57 -17.45
C GLN A 30 -38.92 7.53 -16.05
N ALA A 31 -40.23 7.76 -16.02
CA ALA A 31 -41.12 7.63 -14.90
C ALA A 31 -41.26 6.18 -14.42
N ALA A 32 -41.78 6.08 -13.19
CA ALA A 32 -42.30 4.89 -12.49
C ALA A 32 -41.38 4.28 -11.43
N THR A 33 -41.64 4.74 -10.21
CA THR A 33 -41.37 4.17 -8.90
C THR A 33 -41.62 2.66 -8.83
N PRO A 34 -40.78 1.94 -8.06
CA PRO A 34 -41.31 1.04 -7.04
C PRO A 34 -40.76 1.43 -5.66
N GLU A 35 -41.70 1.65 -4.72
CA GLU A 35 -41.42 1.66 -3.28
C GLU A 35 -40.83 0.31 -2.90
N GLY A 36 -39.54 0.32 -2.55
CA GLY A 36 -38.84 -0.82 -1.98
C GLY A 36 -38.18 -0.36 -0.69
N ASP A 37 -38.65 -0.91 0.43
CA ASP A 37 -38.13 -0.70 1.77
C ASP A 37 -36.60 -0.75 1.81
N VAL A 38 -35.98 0.38 2.16
CA VAL A 38 -34.56 0.49 2.42
C VAL A 38 -34.31 -0.03 3.85
N PRO A 39 -33.52 -1.09 4.05
CA PRO A 39 -33.16 -1.52 5.38
C PRO A 39 -32.31 -0.44 6.06
N GLU A 40 -32.72 -0.11 7.28
CA GLU A 40 -32.10 0.83 8.21
C GLU A 40 -30.60 0.50 8.37
N ALA A 41 -29.75 1.33 7.76
CA ALA A 41 -28.31 1.23 7.91
C ALA A 41 -27.95 1.57 9.36
N THR A 42 -27.61 0.54 10.14
CA THR A 42 -27.11 0.67 11.50
C THR A 42 -25.74 1.33 11.42
N THR A 43 -25.66 2.60 11.80
CA THR A 43 -24.42 3.36 11.91
C THR A 43 -23.58 2.78 13.04
N GLU A 44 -22.73 1.80 12.72
CA GLU A 44 -21.74 1.27 13.65
C GLU A 44 -20.71 2.37 13.94
N SER A 45 -20.70 2.81 15.19
CA SER A 45 -19.84 3.88 15.69
C SER A 45 -18.38 3.45 15.63
N ALA A 46 -17.56 4.20 14.89
CA ALA A 46 -16.11 4.02 14.90
C ALA A 46 -15.54 4.29 16.31
N PRO A 47 -14.61 3.46 16.80
CA PRO A 47 -13.94 3.70 18.08
C PRO A 47 -13.05 4.95 17.98
N SER A 48 -13.42 5.96 18.77
CA SER A 48 -12.62 7.14 19.08
C SER A 48 -11.29 6.70 19.69
N ALA A 49 -10.21 6.83 18.92
CA ALA A 49 -8.86 6.68 19.44
C ALA A 49 -8.59 7.88 20.37
N ALA A 50 -8.53 7.60 21.67
CA ALA A 50 -8.06 8.54 22.67
C ALA A 50 -6.58 8.82 22.43
N ASP A 51 -6.29 10.00 21.88
CA ASP A 51 -4.98 10.64 21.95
C ASP A 51 -4.67 10.96 23.41
N ASP A 52 -3.92 10.07 24.05
CA ASP A 52 -3.29 10.31 25.36
C ASP A 52 -2.03 11.16 25.13
N ALA A 53 -2.24 12.43 24.76
CA ALA A 53 -1.19 13.41 24.63
C ALA A 53 -0.86 13.97 26.02
N THR A 54 0.16 13.39 26.67
CA THR A 54 0.74 13.94 27.89
C THR A 54 1.34 15.33 27.61
N PRO A 55 0.92 16.40 28.30
CA PRO A 55 1.53 17.72 28.14
C PRO A 55 2.94 17.73 28.75
N PRO A 56 3.92 18.44 28.14
CA PRO A 56 5.24 18.63 28.73
C PRO A 56 5.14 19.51 30.00
N PRO A 57 6.00 19.28 31.01
CA PRO A 57 6.02 20.06 32.24
C PRO A 57 6.38 21.53 31.98
N ALA A 58 5.64 22.43 32.63
CA ALA A 58 5.86 23.86 32.62
C ALA A 58 7.16 24.22 33.37
N ASP A 59 8.12 24.80 32.66
CA ASP A 59 9.28 25.42 33.27
C ASP A 59 8.84 26.66 34.07
N THR A 60 9.12 26.59 35.35
CA THR A 60 8.82 27.63 36.34
C THR A 60 9.80 28.78 36.14
N ALA A 61 9.33 29.88 35.56
CA ALA A 61 10.10 31.11 35.43
C ALA A 61 10.36 31.71 36.83
N ALA A 62 11.63 31.85 37.18
CA ALA A 62 12.07 32.61 38.33
C ALA A 62 11.77 34.10 38.11
N LEU A 63 11.02 34.69 39.05
CA LEU A 63 10.96 36.14 39.21
C LEU A 63 12.37 36.68 39.46
N SER A 64 12.81 37.61 38.63
CA SER A 64 13.90 38.54 38.96
C SER A 64 13.34 39.96 38.83
N ASP A 65 13.08 40.55 40.00
CA ASP A 65 12.94 41.98 40.22
C ASP A 65 14.17 42.73 39.71
N ALA A 66 13.98 43.70 38.83
CA ALA A 66 14.88 44.85 38.69
C ALA A 66 14.24 45.97 37.84
N THR A 67 13.70 46.95 38.57
CA THR A 67 13.85 48.40 38.33
C THR A 67 13.40 48.96 36.97
N GLU A 68 12.18 49.51 36.98
CA GLU A 68 11.72 50.52 36.03
C GLU A 68 12.64 51.75 36.04
N THR A 69 13.27 52.01 34.89
CA THR A 69 13.74 53.34 34.52
C THR A 69 12.91 53.78 33.32
N THR A 70 11.92 54.64 33.56
CA THR A 70 11.06 55.23 32.51
C THR A 70 11.87 56.28 31.74
N GLU A 71 12.69 55.83 30.80
CA GLU A 71 13.29 56.68 29.77
C GLU A 71 12.31 56.75 28.59
N THR A 72 11.68 57.91 28.41
CA THR A 72 10.81 58.23 27.27
C THR A 72 11.68 58.28 26.00
N ALA A 73 12.01 57.11 25.46
CA ALA A 73 12.70 56.96 24.20
C ALA A 73 11.76 57.32 23.05
N ALA A 74 12.21 58.19 22.16
CA ALA A 74 11.51 58.53 20.92
C ALA A 74 11.15 57.23 20.15
N PRO A 75 9.98 57.16 19.50
CA PRO A 75 9.56 55.97 18.77
C PRO A 75 10.61 55.63 17.70
N LEU A 76 11.37 54.57 17.95
CA LEU A 76 12.30 54.00 16.97
C LEU A 76 11.48 53.64 15.72
N PRO A 77 12.00 53.92 14.51
CA PRO A 77 11.34 53.51 13.27
C PRO A 77 11.10 52.02 13.33
N GLN A 78 9.81 51.66 13.46
CA GLN A 78 9.35 50.29 13.59
C GLN A 78 9.85 49.53 12.37
N ALA A 79 10.88 48.71 12.54
CA ALA A 79 11.46 47.93 11.47
C ALA A 79 10.33 47.15 10.81
N ALA A 80 10.10 47.44 9.52
CA ALA A 80 9.02 46.80 8.76
C ALA A 80 9.08 45.31 9.02
N ALA A 81 8.02 44.77 9.63
CA ALA A 81 7.96 43.36 9.96
C ALA A 81 8.29 42.58 8.68
N PRO A 82 9.21 41.61 8.73
CA PRO A 82 9.58 40.84 7.56
C PRO A 82 8.29 40.28 6.97
N THR A 83 7.95 40.71 5.75
CA THR A 83 6.80 40.19 5.03
C THR A 83 6.98 38.68 5.00
N ALA A 84 6.13 37.96 5.72
CA ALA A 84 6.17 36.52 5.79
C ALA A 84 6.00 36.01 4.36
N GLN A 85 7.11 35.67 3.71
CA GLN A 85 7.06 35.03 2.40
C GLN A 85 6.22 33.79 2.59
N VAL A 86 5.04 33.78 1.98
CA VAL A 86 4.14 32.63 1.98
C VAL A 86 4.93 31.50 1.34
N ARG A 87 5.51 30.63 2.17
CA ARG A 87 6.23 29.45 1.71
C ARG A 87 5.20 28.58 1.03
N GLN A 88 5.16 28.66 -0.28
CA GLN A 88 4.34 27.77 -1.07
C GLN A 88 4.69 26.30 -0.71
N PRO A 89 3.80 25.32 -0.89
CA PRO A 89 4.08 23.91 -0.59
C PRO A 89 4.91 23.23 -1.68
N LYS A 90 5.90 22.40 -1.31
CA LYS A 90 6.78 21.70 -2.28
C LYS A 90 6.02 20.78 -3.26
N LYS A 91 4.85 20.30 -2.86
CA LYS A 91 4.00 19.37 -3.60
C LYS A 91 2.57 19.89 -3.55
N LEU A 92 1.88 19.86 -4.68
CA LEU A 92 0.45 20.16 -4.75
C LEU A 92 -0.27 18.98 -5.42
N ASN A 93 -1.45 18.63 -4.90
CA ASN A 93 -2.30 17.66 -5.56
C ASN A 93 -2.92 18.33 -6.79
N PRO A 94 -2.94 17.66 -7.95
CA PRO A 94 -3.57 18.21 -9.15
C PRO A 94 -5.07 18.34 -8.92
N VAL A 95 -5.62 19.51 -9.23
CA VAL A 95 -7.06 19.71 -9.32
C VAL A 95 -7.49 19.34 -10.73
N HIS A 96 -8.54 18.52 -10.86
CA HIS A 96 -8.99 18.05 -12.18
C HIS A 96 -9.45 19.25 -13.03
N GLY A 97 -9.07 19.27 -14.30
CA GLY A 97 -9.43 20.33 -15.25
C GLY A 97 -8.64 21.65 -15.10
N HIS A 98 -7.69 21.74 -14.18
CA HIS A 98 -6.94 22.98 -13.96
C HIS A 98 -5.49 22.85 -14.47
N ALA A 99 -4.98 23.91 -15.08
CA ALA A 99 -3.58 24.02 -15.46
C ALA A 99 -2.69 24.09 -14.21
N PRO A 100 -1.43 23.62 -14.27
CA PRO A 100 -0.49 23.74 -13.15
C PRO A 100 -0.26 25.22 -12.82
N PRO A 101 -0.26 25.61 -11.53
CA PRO A 101 0.06 26.97 -11.10
C PRO A 101 1.46 27.41 -11.53
N ASP A 102 1.68 28.72 -11.63
CA ASP A 102 2.99 29.28 -11.96
C ASP A 102 4.08 28.78 -11.01
N GLY A 103 5.22 28.39 -11.58
CA GLY A 103 6.33 27.81 -10.82
C GLY A 103 6.16 26.33 -10.48
N TYR A 104 5.08 25.66 -10.93
CA TYR A 104 4.89 24.21 -10.81
C TYR A 104 4.96 23.51 -12.16
N TYR A 105 5.32 22.23 -12.15
CA TYR A 105 5.27 21.36 -13.32
C TYR A 105 4.63 20.01 -12.97
N GLU A 106 3.96 19.41 -13.94
CA GLU A 106 3.30 18.12 -13.78
C GLU A 106 4.31 16.96 -13.86
N VAL A 107 4.21 16.04 -12.89
CA VAL A 107 4.99 14.81 -12.85
C VAL A 107 4.08 13.62 -12.60
N LEU A 108 4.29 12.57 -13.38
CA LEU A 108 3.71 11.26 -13.15
C LEU A 108 4.58 10.49 -12.16
N LYS A 109 4.05 10.20 -10.97
CA LYS A 109 4.73 9.38 -9.96
C LYS A 109 4.09 8.00 -9.84
N PRO A 110 4.89 6.93 -9.70
CA PRO A 110 4.34 5.61 -9.41
C PRO A 110 3.64 5.61 -8.05
N HIS A 111 2.58 4.84 -7.93
CA HIS A 111 1.83 4.72 -6.68
C HIS A 111 2.63 3.90 -5.66
N ARG A 112 3.36 4.59 -4.76
CA ARG A 112 4.24 3.95 -3.77
C ARG A 112 3.52 2.91 -2.91
N GLY A 113 2.27 3.18 -2.53
CA GLY A 113 1.47 2.23 -1.74
C GLY A 113 1.26 0.89 -2.46
N LEU A 114 1.00 0.93 -3.78
CA LEU A 114 0.78 -0.27 -4.59
C LEU A 114 2.07 -1.07 -4.77
N LEU A 115 3.19 -0.35 -4.97
CA LEU A 115 4.50 -0.98 -5.10
C LEU A 115 4.91 -1.69 -3.80
N ILE A 116 4.74 -1.02 -2.65
CA ILE A 116 5.09 -1.58 -1.34
C ILE A 116 4.18 -2.76 -1.01
N SER A 117 2.86 -2.64 -1.18
CA SER A 117 1.94 -3.75 -0.90
C SER A 117 2.20 -4.96 -1.81
N GLY A 118 2.37 -4.74 -3.11
CA GLY A 118 2.73 -5.79 -4.06
C GLY A 118 4.06 -6.47 -3.72
N ALA A 119 5.09 -5.70 -3.35
CA ALA A 119 6.39 -6.22 -2.94
C ALA A 119 6.32 -7.02 -1.64
N VAL A 120 5.58 -6.57 -0.63
CA VAL A 120 5.41 -7.28 0.65
C VAL A 120 4.66 -8.60 0.44
N ILE A 121 3.53 -8.59 -0.27
CA ILE A 121 2.74 -9.80 -0.53
C ILE A 121 3.57 -10.81 -1.34
N THR A 122 4.25 -10.36 -2.39
CA THR A 122 5.10 -11.23 -3.22
C THR A 122 6.30 -11.75 -2.42
N GLY A 123 6.95 -10.90 -1.62
CA GLY A 123 8.09 -11.29 -0.80
C GLY A 123 7.74 -12.32 0.27
N LEU A 124 6.65 -12.10 1.02
CA LEU A 124 6.18 -13.04 2.03
C LEU A 124 5.75 -14.37 1.41
N SER A 125 4.99 -14.32 0.32
CA SER A 125 4.52 -15.53 -0.37
C SER A 125 5.65 -16.31 -1.07
N TYR A 126 6.71 -15.62 -1.49
CA TYR A 126 7.89 -16.30 -2.02
C TYR A 126 8.77 -16.88 -0.90
N GLY A 127 8.98 -16.13 0.18
CA GLY A 127 9.78 -16.57 1.33
C GLY A 127 9.21 -17.83 1.98
N PHE A 128 7.89 -17.90 2.18
CA PHE A 128 7.26 -19.09 2.72
C PHE A 128 7.27 -20.27 1.73
N ALA A 129 7.14 -20.02 0.41
CA ALA A 129 7.32 -21.07 -0.59
C ALA A 129 8.74 -21.67 -0.55
N LEU A 130 9.77 -20.85 -0.38
CA LEU A 130 11.16 -21.29 -0.22
C LEU A 130 11.37 -22.09 1.09
N MET A 131 10.75 -21.66 2.20
CA MET A 131 10.81 -22.44 3.45
C MET A 131 10.21 -23.84 3.29
N VAL A 132 9.04 -23.94 2.64
CA VAL A 132 8.39 -25.23 2.37
C VAL A 132 9.23 -26.08 1.42
N ALA A 133 9.79 -25.48 0.37
CA ALA A 133 10.68 -26.15 -0.58
C ALA A 133 11.97 -26.67 0.10
N GLY A 134 12.49 -25.95 1.09
CA GLY A 134 13.67 -26.37 1.85
C GLY A 134 13.36 -27.50 2.85
N ALA A 135 12.15 -27.53 3.41
CA ALA A 135 11.75 -28.56 4.36
C ALA A 135 11.35 -29.88 3.69
N SER A 136 10.94 -29.87 2.43
CA SER A 136 10.45 -31.06 1.70
C SER A 136 11.27 -31.39 0.46
N LYS A 137 11.73 -32.65 0.38
CA LYS A 137 12.48 -33.20 -0.78
C LYS A 137 11.61 -33.36 -2.03
N GLU A 138 10.28 -33.32 -1.90
CA GLU A 138 9.36 -33.44 -3.04
C GLU A 138 8.85 -32.07 -3.55
N ALA A 139 9.12 -31.01 -2.79
CA ALA A 139 8.60 -29.66 -3.02
C ALA A 139 9.55 -28.78 -3.85
N HIS A 140 10.58 -29.33 -4.50
CA HIS A 140 11.56 -28.56 -5.28
C HIS A 140 10.94 -27.70 -6.39
N PHE A 141 9.75 -28.04 -6.88
CA PHE A 141 9.05 -27.24 -7.88
C PHE A 141 8.60 -25.86 -7.35
N LEU A 142 8.46 -25.69 -6.03
CA LEU A 142 8.09 -24.42 -5.40
C LEU A 142 9.22 -23.38 -5.43
N THR A 143 10.44 -23.74 -5.84
CA THR A 143 11.53 -22.77 -6.01
C THR A 143 11.31 -21.86 -7.21
N ILE A 144 10.51 -22.30 -8.19
CA ILE A 144 10.15 -21.50 -9.37
C ILE A 144 9.00 -20.57 -8.98
N PRO A 145 9.23 -19.25 -8.87
CA PRO A 145 8.17 -18.31 -8.53
C PRO A 145 7.07 -18.36 -9.61
N LEU A 146 5.80 -18.20 -9.21
CA LEU A 146 4.59 -18.23 -10.04
C LEU A 146 4.25 -19.57 -10.71
N ALA A 147 5.18 -20.18 -11.44
CA ALA A 147 4.93 -21.40 -12.18
C ALA A 147 4.95 -22.65 -11.27
N GLY A 148 5.75 -22.63 -10.21
CA GLY A 148 5.91 -23.75 -9.27
C GLY A 148 4.59 -24.24 -8.66
N PRO A 149 3.76 -23.36 -8.06
CA PRO A 149 2.47 -23.75 -7.48
C PRO A 149 1.51 -24.35 -8.50
N MET A 150 1.44 -23.81 -9.73
CA MET A 150 0.62 -24.39 -10.80
C MET A 150 1.12 -25.77 -11.21
N ILE A 151 2.43 -25.91 -11.46
CA ILE A 151 3.04 -27.19 -11.83
C ILE A 151 2.80 -28.25 -10.75
N TRP A 152 2.91 -27.86 -9.48
CA TRP A 152 2.63 -28.73 -8.34
C TRP A 152 1.17 -29.19 -8.33
N GLY A 153 0.21 -28.26 -8.49
CA GLY A 153 -1.21 -28.60 -8.62
C GLY A 153 -1.51 -29.53 -9.81
N PHE A 154 -0.89 -29.30 -10.97
CA PHE A 154 -1.04 -30.16 -12.15
C PHE A 154 -0.39 -31.55 -11.97
N ARG A 155 0.71 -31.67 -11.24
CA ARG A 155 1.29 -33.00 -10.93
C ARG A 155 0.45 -33.79 -9.95
N MET A 156 -0.13 -33.13 -8.94
CA MET A 156 -1.01 -33.78 -7.97
C MET A 156 -2.26 -34.37 -8.66
N LYS A 157 -2.81 -33.70 -9.68
CA LYS A 157 -3.92 -34.24 -10.49
C LYS A 157 -3.65 -35.58 -11.19
N LYS A 158 -2.38 -35.96 -11.40
CA LYS A 158 -2.04 -37.25 -12.04
C LYS A 158 -2.06 -38.43 -11.07
N LYS A 159 -2.03 -38.18 -9.75
CA LYS A 159 -2.29 -39.21 -8.75
C LYS A 159 -3.80 -39.20 -8.52
N SER A 160 -4.53 -40.11 -9.16
CA SER A 160 -5.99 -40.14 -9.27
C SER A 160 -6.72 -40.07 -7.92
N CYS A 161 -7.04 -38.87 -7.45
CA CYS A 161 -8.32 -38.62 -6.80
C CYS A 161 -9.28 -38.18 -7.91
N GLY A 162 -10.57 -38.53 -7.81
CA GLY A 162 -11.59 -38.38 -8.86
C GLY A 162 -11.84 -36.95 -9.36
N PRO A 163 -12.93 -36.72 -10.12
CA PRO A 163 -13.35 -35.38 -10.57
C PRO A 163 -13.36 -34.34 -9.45
N ILE A 164 -13.33 -33.03 -9.79
CA ILE A 164 -13.22 -31.91 -8.83
C ILE A 164 -14.30 -31.93 -7.73
N SER A 165 -15.44 -32.59 -7.96
CA SER A 165 -16.46 -32.86 -6.94
C SER A 165 -15.91 -33.64 -5.75
N ASP A 166 -14.92 -34.49 -5.98
CA ASP A 166 -14.36 -35.44 -5.02
C ASP A 166 -13.12 -34.87 -4.33
N LEU A 167 -12.70 -33.64 -4.66
CA LEU A 167 -11.62 -32.92 -3.94
C LEU A 167 -11.98 -32.61 -2.48
N PHE A 168 -13.27 -32.69 -2.13
CA PHE A 168 -13.76 -32.52 -0.76
C PHE A 168 -14.13 -33.85 -0.10
N ASP A 169 -14.05 -34.96 -0.84
CA ASP A 169 -14.36 -36.28 -0.31
C ASP A 169 -13.11 -36.83 0.41
N ASN A 170 -13.27 -37.20 1.67
CA ASN A 170 -12.14 -37.56 2.54
C ASN A 170 -11.58 -38.97 2.26
N ASP A 171 -12.16 -39.68 1.29
CA ASP A 171 -11.84 -41.08 0.98
C ASP A 171 -10.58 -41.25 0.10
N CYS A 172 -9.93 -40.16 -0.31
CA CYS A 172 -8.61 -40.26 -0.95
C CYS A 172 -7.52 -40.47 0.11
N GLU A 173 -7.38 -41.71 0.57
CA GLU A 173 -6.69 -42.18 1.78
C GLU A 173 -5.21 -41.76 1.93
N ASP A 174 -4.54 -41.30 0.86
CA ASP A 174 -3.13 -40.87 0.90
C ASP A 174 -2.88 -39.40 0.51
N GLY A 175 -3.94 -38.66 0.15
CA GLY A 175 -3.81 -37.31 -0.41
C GLY A 175 -4.60 -36.29 0.39
N HIS A 176 -4.03 -35.74 1.47
CA HIS A 176 -4.71 -34.73 2.28
C HIS A 176 -5.27 -33.59 1.39
N PRO A 177 -6.60 -33.47 1.21
CA PRO A 177 -7.21 -32.48 0.31
C PRO A 177 -6.88 -31.04 0.71
N ALA A 178 -6.53 -30.85 2.00
CA ALA A 178 -5.99 -29.61 2.54
C ALA A 178 -4.81 -29.07 1.72
N TYR A 179 -3.87 -29.91 1.26
CA TYR A 179 -2.71 -29.44 0.50
C TYR A 179 -3.08 -28.85 -0.87
N ALA A 180 -4.07 -29.44 -1.56
CA ALA A 180 -4.57 -28.91 -2.82
C ALA A 180 -5.25 -27.55 -2.61
N TYR A 181 -6.08 -27.44 -1.57
CA TYR A 181 -6.72 -26.18 -1.19
C TYR A 181 -5.69 -25.09 -0.85
N TYR A 182 -4.70 -25.40 -0.01
CA TYR A 182 -3.62 -24.47 0.33
C TYR A 182 -2.80 -24.07 -0.91
N GLY A 183 -2.54 -25.01 -1.83
CA GLY A 183 -1.85 -24.72 -3.09
C GLY A 183 -2.60 -23.72 -3.96
N ILE A 184 -3.92 -23.88 -4.10
CA ILE A 184 -4.77 -22.97 -4.87
C ILE A 184 -4.78 -21.59 -4.20
N MET A 185 -5.06 -21.53 -2.89
CA MET A 185 -5.07 -20.26 -2.15
C MET A 185 -3.72 -19.54 -2.24
N TRP A 186 -2.62 -20.28 -2.13
CA TRP A 186 -1.28 -19.71 -2.26
C TRP A 186 -1.01 -19.16 -3.66
N SER A 187 -1.46 -19.86 -4.70
CA SER A 187 -1.33 -19.38 -6.08
C SER A 187 -2.12 -18.10 -6.31
N VAL A 188 -3.32 -17.96 -5.73
CA VAL A 188 -4.12 -16.72 -5.77
C VAL A 188 -3.40 -15.58 -5.07
N VAL A 189 -2.80 -15.83 -3.90
CA VAL A 189 -2.04 -14.80 -3.17
C VAL A 189 -0.81 -14.35 -3.97
N GLN A 190 -0.06 -15.29 -4.56
CA GLN A 190 1.10 -14.96 -5.39
C GLN A 190 0.71 -14.17 -6.66
N THR A 191 -0.34 -14.60 -7.37
CA THR A 191 -0.80 -13.90 -8.57
C THR A 191 -1.33 -12.51 -8.23
N THR A 192 -2.01 -12.35 -7.09
CA THR A 192 -2.48 -11.04 -6.60
C THR A 192 -1.30 -10.12 -6.27
N GLY A 193 -0.29 -10.62 -5.56
CA GLY A 193 0.92 -9.85 -5.24
C GLY A 193 1.65 -9.37 -6.50
N VAL A 194 1.80 -10.26 -7.48
CA VAL A 194 2.44 -9.94 -8.77
C VAL A 194 1.58 -8.99 -9.59
N ALA A 195 0.26 -9.18 -9.63
CA ALA A 195 -0.66 -8.28 -10.31
C ALA A 195 -0.60 -6.87 -9.70
N LEU A 196 -0.54 -6.71 -8.38
CA LEU A 196 -0.35 -5.42 -7.71
C LEU A 196 0.98 -4.78 -8.07
N LEU A 197 2.05 -5.58 -8.11
CA LEU A 197 3.39 -5.10 -8.46
C LEU A 197 3.43 -4.63 -9.92
N VAL A 198 2.84 -5.39 -10.85
CA VAL A 198 2.70 -5.02 -12.26
C VAL A 198 1.80 -3.78 -12.40
N ALA A 199 0.65 -3.76 -11.74
CA ALA A 199 -0.25 -2.60 -11.72
C ALA A 199 0.45 -1.35 -11.20
N SER A 200 1.35 -1.46 -10.23
CA SER A 200 2.13 -0.33 -9.72
C SER A 200 3.03 0.34 -10.78
N ALA A 201 3.44 -0.41 -11.81
CA ALA A 201 4.23 0.11 -12.93
C ALA A 201 3.36 0.92 -13.93
N PHE A 202 2.09 0.55 -14.07
CA PHE A 202 1.15 1.18 -15.00
C PHE A 202 0.34 2.32 -14.36
N VAL A 203 -0.05 2.17 -13.10
CA VAL A 203 -0.85 3.15 -12.36
C VAL A 203 0.07 4.28 -11.84
N LYS A 204 0.03 5.41 -12.54
CA LYS A 204 0.78 6.62 -12.20
C LYS A 204 -0.16 7.69 -11.68
N LYS A 205 0.17 8.28 -10.54
CA LYS A 205 -0.52 9.43 -9.97
C LYS A 205 0.09 10.72 -10.51
N LYS A 206 -0.75 11.61 -11.03
CA LYS A 206 -0.36 12.98 -11.39
C LYS A 206 -0.06 13.76 -10.11
N MET A 207 1.01 14.54 -10.10
CA MET A 207 1.40 15.40 -8.98
C MET A 207 2.08 16.65 -9.52
N TRP A 208 1.82 17.81 -8.92
CA TRP A 208 2.52 19.04 -9.25
C TRP A 208 3.67 19.26 -8.29
N LEU A 209 4.87 19.52 -8.84
CA LEU A 209 6.08 19.81 -8.08
C LEU A 209 6.55 21.22 -8.42
N ARG A 210 7.09 21.94 -7.42
CA ARG A 210 7.70 23.24 -7.68
C ARG A 210 9.00 23.07 -8.48
N GLN A 211 9.25 24.00 -9.40
CA GLN A 211 10.42 24.01 -10.28
C GLN A 211 11.79 24.06 -9.57
N ASP A 212 11.84 24.58 -8.34
CA ASP A 212 13.05 24.60 -7.49
C ASP A 212 13.44 23.21 -6.97
N VAL A 213 12.53 22.25 -7.00
CA VAL A 213 12.78 20.89 -6.58
C VAL A 213 13.51 20.14 -7.68
N ALA A 214 14.77 19.79 -7.44
CA ALA A 214 15.54 18.94 -8.33
C ALA A 214 14.73 17.70 -8.73
N ARG A 215 14.67 17.41 -10.04
CA ARG A 215 14.03 16.19 -10.53
C ARG A 215 14.82 14.98 -10.04
N VAL A 216 14.26 14.26 -9.07
CA VAL A 216 14.79 12.97 -8.66
C VAL A 216 14.63 12.00 -9.84
N LYS A 217 15.71 11.82 -10.60
CA LYS A 217 15.81 10.78 -11.62
C LYS A 217 16.32 9.52 -10.95
N MET A 218 15.42 8.56 -10.72
CA MET A 218 15.82 7.22 -10.31
C MET A 218 16.25 6.44 -11.56
N HIS A 219 17.46 5.90 -11.55
CA HIS A 219 17.97 4.99 -12.56
C HIS A 219 18.09 3.59 -11.96
N PHE A 220 17.30 2.67 -12.52
CA PHE A 220 17.45 1.24 -12.26
C PHE A 220 18.55 0.72 -13.17
N GLN A 221 19.67 0.31 -12.58
CA GLN A 221 20.71 -0.38 -13.31
C GLN A 221 20.63 -1.87 -12.95
N PRO A 222 20.43 -2.76 -13.94
CA PRO A 222 20.57 -4.19 -13.68
C PRO A 222 22.04 -4.46 -13.35
N VAL A 223 22.28 -5.06 -12.19
CA VAL A 223 23.61 -5.53 -11.81
C VAL A 223 23.63 -7.03 -12.04
N VAL A 224 24.37 -7.45 -13.06
CA VAL A 224 24.58 -8.86 -13.39
C VAL A 224 26.06 -9.18 -13.11
N GLY A 225 26.31 -9.95 -12.06
CA GLY A 225 27.63 -10.47 -11.70
C GLY A 225 27.63 -12.00 -11.66
N ALA A 226 28.83 -12.60 -11.67
CA ALA A 226 29.00 -14.06 -11.59
C ALA A 226 28.42 -14.60 -10.28
N GLY A 227 27.18 -15.13 -10.35
CA GLY A 227 26.45 -15.68 -9.19
C GLY A 227 25.53 -14.71 -8.46
N THR A 228 25.45 -13.44 -8.85
CA THR A 228 24.56 -12.43 -8.25
C THR A 228 23.88 -11.61 -9.33
N GLY A 229 22.58 -11.82 -9.52
CA GLY A 229 21.72 -10.95 -10.33
C GLY A 229 20.83 -10.11 -9.41
N GLY A 230 20.82 -8.79 -9.62
CA GLY A 230 20.00 -7.88 -8.85
C GLY A 230 19.67 -6.60 -9.60
N LEU A 231 18.73 -5.82 -9.05
CA LEU A 231 18.44 -4.47 -9.49
C LEU A 231 19.00 -3.51 -8.44
N VAL A 232 19.93 -2.65 -8.85
CA VAL A 232 20.40 -1.56 -7.98
C VAL A 232 19.64 -0.29 -8.35
N LEU A 233 19.04 0.32 -7.33
CA LEU A 233 18.44 1.64 -7.43
C LEU A 233 19.55 2.67 -7.22
N SER A 234 19.95 3.36 -8.29
CA SER A 234 20.89 4.47 -8.24
C SER A 234 20.16 5.79 -8.51
N GLY A 235 20.49 6.85 -7.78
CA GLY A 235 19.87 8.15 -7.97
C GLY A 235 20.58 9.25 -7.20
N LEU A 236 20.61 10.45 -7.78
CA LEU A 236 20.93 11.69 -7.07
C LEU A 236 19.67 12.12 -6.31
N PHE A 237 19.80 12.22 -4.98
CA PHE A 237 18.73 12.64 -4.07
C PHE A 237 18.91 14.11 -3.67
#